data_AF-K5VDQ9-F1
#
_entry.id   AF-K5VDQ9-F1
#
_cell.length_a   1.000
_cell.length_b   1.000
_cell.length_c   1.000
_cell.angle_alpha   90.00
_cell.angle_beta   90.00
_cell.angle_gamma   90.00
#
_symmetry.space_group_name_H-M   'P 1'
#
loop_
_entity.id
_entity.type
_entity.pdbx_description
1 polymer ?
#
loop_
_entity_poly.entity_id
_entity_poly.type
_entity_poly.pdbx_seq_one_letter_code
_entity_poly.pdbx_strand_id
1 'polypeptide(L)' 'MSQPSQYQEEEEEQTSSVSGPMMVMKLQEAGIHPQDIKKLMDSGLNTVEAVAYTPKKSLMAIKGISEQKAEKILGEG' A
#
# COMPACT_ATOMS: atom_id res chain seq x y z
N MET A 1 -39.02 26.64 18.16
CA MET A 1 -38.35 27.48 17.14
C MET A 1 -37.29 28.27 17.88
N SER A 2 -35.99 28.12 17.64
CA SER A 2 -35.30 27.50 16.52
C SER A 2 -33.91 27.12 16.99
N GLN A 3 -33.45 25.93 16.62
CA GLN A 3 -32.03 25.61 16.67
C GLN A 3 -31.30 26.53 15.69
N PRO A 4 -30.19 27.17 16.07
CA PRO A 4 -29.21 27.60 15.10
C PRO A 4 -28.35 26.38 14.74
N SER A 5 -28.73 25.71 13.66
CA SER A 5 -27.75 25.02 12.81
C SER A 5 -26.95 26.10 12.09
N GLN A 6 -25.65 26.18 12.36
CA GLN A 6 -24.73 26.76 11.40
C GLN A 6 -23.50 25.87 11.32
N TYR A 7 -23.34 25.32 10.12
CA TYR A 7 -22.23 24.52 9.66
C TYR A 7 -20.95 25.36 9.54
N GLN A 8 -19.83 24.65 9.65
CA GLN A 8 -18.58 24.87 8.91
C GLN A 8 -17.75 26.09 9.32
N GLU A 9 -16.67 25.85 10.08
CA GLU A 9 -15.27 26.09 9.66
C GLU A 9 -14.34 25.80 10.84
N GLU A 10 -13.46 24.81 10.70
CA GLU A 10 -12.09 24.84 11.24
C GLU A 10 -11.19 24.11 10.23
N GLU A 11 -10.73 24.91 9.27
CA GLU A 11 -9.59 24.66 8.41
C GLU A 11 -8.34 24.98 9.23
N GLU A 12 -7.53 23.99 9.63
CA GLU A 12 -6.16 24.23 10.10
C GLU A 12 -5.28 22.98 9.93
N GLU A 13 -4.74 22.86 8.71
CA GLU A 13 -3.31 22.71 8.45
C GLU A 13 -2.45 22.02 9.52
N GLN A 14 -2.21 20.71 9.36
CA GLN A 14 -0.91 20.10 9.68
C GLN A 14 -0.72 18.89 8.78
N THR A 15 0.23 18.95 7.84
CA THR A 15 0.81 17.77 7.16
C THR A 15 -0.22 16.65 6.96
N SER A 16 -1.11 16.83 5.98
CA SER A 16 -1.68 15.66 5.33
C SER A 16 -0.52 14.94 4.64
N SER A 17 0.31 14.25 5.42
CA SER A 17 0.99 13.07 4.92
C SER A 17 -0.17 12.22 4.49
N VAL A 18 -0.45 12.25 3.19
CA VAL A 18 -1.41 11.38 2.53
C VAL A 18 -0.91 9.98 2.82
N SER A 19 -1.23 9.45 4.00
CA SER A 19 -1.16 8.04 4.31
C SER A 19 -2.42 7.40 3.72
N GLY A 20 -2.70 7.75 2.45
CA GLY A 20 -3.45 6.88 1.58
C GLY A 20 -2.60 5.64 1.34
N PRO A 21 -3.23 4.51 0.98
CA PRO A 21 -2.53 3.26 0.88
C PRO A 21 -1.34 3.38 -0.06
N MET A 22 -0.14 3.10 0.45
CA MET A 22 1.06 3.20 -0.37
C MET A 22 0.95 2.21 -1.53
N MET A 23 1.13 2.68 -2.76
CA MET A 23 1.04 1.82 -3.93
C MET A 23 2.21 0.83 -3.94
N VAL A 24 1.98 -0.39 -4.43
CA VAL A 24 3.05 -1.39 -4.61
C VAL A 24 4.18 -0.92 -5.53
N MET A 25 3.94 0.15 -6.30
CA MET A 25 4.98 0.85 -7.06
C MET A 25 6.14 1.33 -6.18
N LYS A 26 5.90 1.67 -4.90
CA LYS A 26 6.97 2.09 -4.00
C LYS A 26 7.97 0.96 -3.69
N LEU A 27 7.52 -0.29 -3.81
CA LEU A 27 8.39 -1.46 -3.72
C LEU A 27 9.41 -1.51 -4.87
N GLN A 28 9.17 -0.78 -5.96
CA GLN A 28 10.15 -0.62 -7.04
C GLN A 28 11.41 0.10 -6.53
N GLU A 29 11.22 1.09 -5.65
CA GLU A 29 12.30 1.83 -4.99
C GLU A 29 13.04 0.94 -3.97
N ALA A 30 12.34 -0.01 -3.34
CA ALA A 30 12.94 -1.05 -2.48
C ALA A 30 13.77 -2.09 -3.27
N GLY A 31 13.80 -1.99 -4.60
CA GLY A 31 14.52 -2.88 -5.51
C GLY A 31 13.73 -4.12 -5.91
N ILE A 32 12.40 -4.08 -5.86
CA ILE A 32 11.53 -5.07 -6.51
C ILE A 32 11.40 -4.72 -8.00
N HIS A 33 11.45 -5.71 -8.88
CA HIS A 33 11.35 -5.45 -10.31
C HIS A 33 9.92 -4.98 -10.67
N PRO A 34 9.72 -4.01 -11.57
CA PRO A 34 8.38 -3.57 -11.99
C PRO A 34 7.52 -4.70 -12.60
N GLN A 35 8.16 -5.70 -13.23
CA GLN A 35 7.46 -6.91 -13.71
C GLN A 35 6.89 -7.75 -12.55
N ASP A 36 7.55 -7.77 -11.41
CA ASP A 36 7.09 -8.48 -10.21
C ASP A 36 5.94 -7.73 -9.54
N ILE A 37 6.05 -6.40 -9.46
CA ILE A 37 4.99 -5.50 -8.98
C ILE A 37 3.73 -5.66 -9.82
N LYS A 38 3.87 -5.76 -11.15
CA LYS A 38 2.74 -6.01 -12.03
C LYS A 38 2.03 -7.34 -11.76
N LYS A 39 2.77 -8.38 -11.37
CA LYS A 39 2.19 -9.68 -10.98
C LYS A 39 1.53 -9.65 -9.61
N LEU A 40 2.07 -8.85 -8.68
CA LEU A 40 1.43 -8.58 -7.39
C LEU A 40 0.08 -7.89 -7.63
N MET A 41 0.04 -6.86 -8.47
CA MET A 41 -1.19 -6.18 -8.88
C MET A 41 -2.20 -7.13 -9.55
N ASP A 42 -1.73 -8.00 -10.45
CA ASP A 42 -2.55 -9.03 -11.11
C ASP A 42 -3.11 -10.06 -10.10
N SER A 43 -2.37 -10.32 -9.02
CA SER A 43 -2.82 -11.14 -7.89
C SER A 43 -3.78 -10.40 -6.95
N GLY A 44 -4.16 -9.16 -7.26
CA GLY A 44 -5.05 -8.32 -6.45
C GLY A 44 -4.33 -7.45 -5.40
N LEU A 45 -3.00 -7.45 -5.38
CA LEU A 45 -2.19 -6.71 -4.43
C LEU A 45 -1.69 -5.41 -5.07
N ASN A 46 -2.52 -4.37 -4.96
CA ASN A 46 -2.22 -3.04 -5.52
C ASN A 46 -1.58 -2.07 -4.51
N THR A 47 -1.62 -2.40 -3.22
CA THR A 47 -1.10 -1.56 -2.14
C THR A 47 -0.08 -2.32 -1.30
N VAL A 48 0.93 -1.62 -0.78
CA VAL A 48 1.97 -2.17 0.11
C VAL A 48 1.34 -2.80 1.33
N GLU A 49 0.35 -2.16 1.95
CA GLU A 49 -0.41 -2.73 3.07
C GLU A 49 -1.08 -4.06 2.73
N ALA A 50 -1.67 -4.20 1.53
CA ALA A 50 -2.26 -5.47 1.11
C ALA A 50 -1.19 -6.56 0.97
N VAL A 51 -0.01 -6.21 0.46
CA VAL A 51 1.12 -7.14 0.36
C VAL A 51 1.68 -7.47 1.75
N ALA A 52 1.73 -6.51 2.67
CA ALA A 52 2.19 -6.67 4.05
C ALA A 52 1.25 -7.56 4.88
N TYR A 53 -0.07 -7.39 4.69
CA TYR A 53 -1.09 -8.28 5.27
C TYR A 53 -1.15 -9.66 4.60
N THR A 54 -0.50 -9.82 3.45
CA THR A 54 -0.47 -11.09 2.73
C THR A 54 0.71 -11.94 3.23
N PRO A 55 0.47 -13.19 3.65
CA PRO A 55 1.53 -14.03 4.17
C PRO A 55 2.59 -14.32 3.10
N LYS A 56 3.86 -14.45 3.51
CA LYS A 56 5.01 -14.77 2.64
C LYS A 56 4.73 -15.92 1.65
N LYS A 57 3.98 -16.95 2.08
CA LYS A 57 3.57 -18.07 1.22
C LYS A 57 2.75 -17.65 0.01
N SER A 58 1.81 -16.71 0.18
CA SER A 58 0.99 -16.21 -0.93
C SER A 58 1.81 -15.36 -1.89
N LEU A 59 2.78 -14.59 -1.39
CA LEU A 59 3.71 -13.84 -2.24
C LEU A 59 4.59 -14.78 -3.07
N MET A 60 5.12 -15.83 -2.46
CA MET A 60 5.90 -16.86 -3.14
C MET A 60 5.08 -17.69 -4.13
N ALA A 61 3.76 -17.78 -3.95
CA ALA A 61 2.87 -18.47 -4.89
C ALA A 61 2.72 -17.70 -6.22
N ILE A 62 3.02 -16.39 -6.24
CA ILE A 62 2.98 -15.57 -7.45
C ILE A 62 4.16 -15.93 -8.35
N LYS A 63 3.85 -16.38 -9.58
CA LYS A 63 4.86 -16.86 -10.54
C LYS A 63 5.96 -15.82 -10.83
N GLY A 64 7.13 -16.02 -10.24
CA GLY A 64 8.33 -15.19 -10.44
C GLY A 64 8.65 -14.22 -9.30
N ILE A 65 7.84 -14.22 -8.23
CA ILE A 65 8.25 -13.64 -6.95
C ILE A 65 9.14 -14.66 -6.23
N SER A 66 10.38 -14.26 -5.97
CA SER A 66 11.32 -15.06 -5.21
C SER A 66 11.15 -14.80 -3.71
N GLU A 67 11.64 -15.71 -2.87
CA GLU A 67 11.58 -15.57 -1.42
C GLU A 67 12.20 -14.25 -0.93
N GLN A 68 13.35 -13.86 -1.49
CA GLN A 68 13.99 -12.57 -1.19
C GLN A 68 13.11 -11.35 -1.49
N LYS A 69 12.28 -11.41 -2.54
CA LYS A 69 11.40 -10.30 -2.92
C LYS A 69 10.24 -10.21 -1.94
N ALA A 70 9.61 -11.33 -1.63
CA ALA A 70 8.55 -11.41 -0.63
C ALA A 70 9.02 -10.88 0.74
N GLU A 71 10.22 -11.28 1.16
CA GLU A 71 10.80 -10.86 2.44
C GLU A 71 11.15 -9.37 2.46
N LYS A 72 11.70 -8.82 1.35
CA LYS A 72 11.89 -7.37 1.19
C LYS A 72 10.59 -6.59 1.29
N ILE A 73 9.53 -7.08 0.66
CA ILE A 73 8.24 -6.39 0.68
C ILE A 73 7.63 -6.41 2.08
N LEU A 74 7.68 -7.56 2.75
CA LEU A 74 7.24 -7.70 4.14
C LEU A 74 8.09 -6.88 5.12
N GLY A 75 9.32 -6.53 4.75
CA GLY A 75 10.19 -5.66 5.55
C GLY A 75 9.95 -4.16 5.34
N GLU A 76 9.32 -3.75 4.24
CA GLU A 76 8.95 -2.35 3.94
C GLU A 76 7.51 -2.01 4.34
N GLY A 77 6.71 -3.03 4.68
CA GLY A 77 5.29 -2.91 5.03
C GLY A 77 5.00 -3.11 6.51
#